data_AF-A0A5Q0SI17-F1
#
_entry.id   AF-A0A5Q0SI17-F1
#
_cell.length_a   1.000
_cell.length_b   1.000
_cell.length_c   1.000
_cell.angle_alpha   90.00
_cell.angle_beta   90.00
_cell.angle_gamma   90.00
#
_symmetry.space_group_name_H-M   'P 1'
#
loop_
_entity.id
_entity.type
_entity.pdbx_description
1 polymer ?
#
loop_
_entity_poly.entity_id
_entity_poly.type
_entity_poly.pdbx_seq_one_letter_code
_entity_poly.pdbx_strand_id
1 'polypeptide(L)'
;MPYVDVGNKICRPNEVKEIEEGDIIVVYPVTLNLNGKMITFPPLSLISKRCPNEIKNLSWIEGIILNQEIFHNVTFLKCENYIEGEIEILEPALLTAFTFKHMIGGKIKGYISKLIKGIPLIKVNNQPIISIDNGKVNVGLCFLDKRDILVRLLAYSVFYYINPSLSI
;
A
#
# COMPACT_ATOMS: atom_id res chain seq x y z
N MET A 1 9.82 -13.66 6.57
CA MET A 1 8.64 -13.34 5.75
C MET A 1 7.38 -13.61 6.55
N PRO A 2 6.26 -12.89 6.35
CA PRO A 2 4.99 -13.29 6.96
C PRO A 2 4.54 -14.68 6.51
N TYR A 3 4.20 -15.50 7.50
CA TYR A 3 3.60 -16.81 7.33
C TYR A 3 2.08 -16.66 7.25
N VAL A 4 1.45 -17.28 6.25
CA VAL A 4 -0.01 -17.38 6.20
C VAL A 4 -0.47 -18.82 6.09
N ASP A 5 -1.41 -19.15 6.98
CA ASP A 5 -2.01 -20.47 7.08
C ASP A 5 -3.29 -20.61 6.24
N VAL A 6 -3.73 -21.86 6.10
CA VAL A 6 -5.02 -22.24 5.52
C VAL A 6 -6.16 -21.56 6.26
N GLY A 7 -7.12 -21.01 5.52
CA GLY A 7 -8.27 -20.30 6.08
C GLY A 7 -8.08 -18.78 6.20
N ASN A 8 -6.85 -18.27 6.05
CA ASN A 8 -6.65 -16.84 5.80
C ASN A 8 -7.30 -16.43 4.48
N LYS A 9 -7.64 -15.14 4.36
CA LYS A 9 -8.33 -14.63 3.17
C LYS A 9 -7.59 -13.45 2.56
N ILE A 10 -7.65 -13.33 1.24
CA ILE A 10 -6.92 -12.32 0.46
C ILE A 10 -7.84 -11.52 -0.47
N CYS A 11 -7.57 -10.23 -0.58
CA CYS A 11 -8.20 -9.27 -1.48
C CYS A 11 -7.18 -8.77 -2.48
N ARG A 12 -7.61 -8.55 -3.73
CA ARG A 12 -6.93 -7.62 -4.63
C ARG A 12 -7.04 -6.19 -4.07
N PRO A 13 -6.14 -5.26 -4.43
CA PRO A 13 -6.15 -3.90 -3.87
C PRO A 13 -7.49 -3.18 -4.02
N ASN A 14 -8.19 -3.40 -5.14
CA ASN A 14 -9.50 -2.82 -5.44
C ASN A 14 -10.69 -3.47 -4.72
N GLU A 15 -10.48 -4.63 -4.08
CA GLU A 15 -11.50 -5.34 -3.30
C GLU A 15 -11.46 -4.95 -1.81
N VAL A 16 -10.38 -4.27 -1.37
CA VAL A 16 -10.18 -3.85 0.02
C VAL A 16 -11.19 -2.76 0.40
N LYS A 17 -11.88 -2.98 1.51
CA LYS A 17 -12.86 -2.03 2.07
C LYS A 17 -12.37 -1.35 3.35
N GLU A 18 -11.55 -2.05 4.12
CA GLU A 18 -11.03 -1.59 5.41
C GLU A 18 -9.67 -2.24 5.63
N ILE A 19 -8.85 -1.60 6.46
CA ILE A 19 -7.51 -2.06 6.85
C ILE A 19 -7.45 -2.01 8.37
N GLU A 20 -7.07 -3.12 9.00
CA GLU A 20 -7.06 -3.28 10.45
C GLU A 20 -5.68 -3.73 10.95
N GLU A 21 -5.49 -3.64 12.27
CA GLU A 21 -4.31 -4.21 12.94
C GLU A 21 -4.29 -5.73 12.73
N GLY A 22 -3.11 -6.27 12.41
CA GLY A 22 -2.89 -7.69 12.12
C GLY A 22 -3.12 -8.09 10.66
N ASP A 23 -3.67 -7.20 9.83
CA ASP A 23 -3.73 -7.44 8.38
C ASP A 23 -2.32 -7.47 7.78
N ILE A 24 -2.16 -8.14 6.63
CA ILE A 24 -0.87 -8.24 5.94
C ILE A 24 -0.97 -7.62 4.55
N ILE A 25 -0.16 -6.60 4.28
CA ILE A 25 -0.04 -6.03 2.93
C ILE A 25 1.03 -6.81 2.17
N VAL A 26 0.65 -7.38 1.04
CA VAL A 26 1.53 -8.11 0.14
C VAL A 26 2.46 -7.13 -0.58
N VAL A 27 3.77 -7.35 -0.51
CA VAL A 27 4.77 -6.43 -1.07
C VAL A 27 5.36 -6.95 -2.39
N TYR A 28 5.50 -8.26 -2.54
CA TYR A 28 5.87 -8.90 -3.81
C TYR A 28 4.68 -9.68 -4.39
N PRO A 29 4.61 -9.85 -5.72
CA PRO A 29 3.57 -10.69 -6.32
C PRO A 29 3.58 -12.09 -5.70
N VAL A 30 2.40 -12.62 -5.40
CA VAL A 30 2.25 -13.95 -4.79
C VAL A 30 1.27 -14.78 -5.60
N THR A 31 1.60 -16.04 -5.83
CA THR A 31 0.70 -17.00 -6.47
C THR A 31 0.16 -17.96 -5.42
N LEU A 32 -1.16 -17.98 -5.26
CA LEU A 32 -1.86 -18.74 -4.23
C LEU A 32 -2.86 -19.70 -4.85
N ASN A 33 -3.10 -20.82 -4.20
CA ASN A 33 -4.17 -21.74 -4.56
C ASN A 33 -5.47 -21.30 -3.88
N LEU A 34 -6.44 -20.87 -4.69
CA LEU A 34 -7.79 -20.53 -4.29
C LEU A 34 -8.76 -21.51 -4.96
N ASN A 35 -9.39 -22.37 -4.16
CA ASN A 35 -10.37 -23.37 -4.62
C ASN A 35 -9.89 -24.21 -5.82
N GLY A 36 -8.64 -24.69 -5.78
CA GLY A 36 -8.05 -25.52 -6.82
C GLY A 36 -7.51 -24.74 -8.03
N LYS A 37 -7.54 -23.40 -8.00
CA LYS A 37 -6.98 -22.54 -9.04
C LYS A 37 -5.79 -21.77 -8.52
N MET A 38 -4.70 -21.78 -9.29
CA MET A 38 -3.55 -20.93 -9.03
C MET A 38 -3.85 -19.51 -9.52
N ILE A 39 -3.85 -18.55 -8.61
CA ILE A 39 -4.17 -17.15 -8.89
C ILE A 39 -3.03 -16.28 -8.37
N THR A 40 -2.51 -15.40 -9.24
CA THR A 40 -1.52 -14.41 -8.86
C THR A 40 -2.18 -13.12 -8.38
N PHE A 41 -1.75 -12.68 -7.21
CA PHE A 41 -2.11 -11.41 -6.58
C PHE A 41 -0.96 -10.42 -6.74
N PRO A 42 -1.23 -9.18 -7.16
CA PRO A 42 -0.20 -8.17 -7.28
C PRO A 42 0.29 -7.71 -5.89
N PRO A 43 1.42 -7.00 -5.83
CA PRO A 43 1.75 -6.14 -4.69
C PRO A 43 0.56 -5.26 -4.30
N LEU A 44 0.54 -4.75 -3.07
CA LEU A 44 -0.57 -3.96 -2.51
C LEU A 44 -1.85 -4.76 -2.21
N SER A 45 -1.88 -6.08 -2.51
CA SER A 45 -2.98 -6.95 -2.08
C SER A 45 -3.01 -7.07 -0.55
N LEU A 46 -4.17 -7.36 0.02
CA LEU A 46 -4.35 -7.41 1.47
C LEU A 46 -4.79 -8.80 1.90
N ILE A 47 -4.14 -9.36 2.91
CA ILE A 47 -4.59 -10.55 3.62
C ILE A 47 -5.28 -10.10 4.89
N SER A 48 -6.58 -10.38 4.99
CA SER A 48 -7.45 -9.92 6.06
C SER A 48 -8.64 -10.87 6.20
N LYS A 49 -9.17 -11.01 7.41
CA LYS A 49 -10.39 -11.81 7.68
C LYS A 49 -11.61 -11.30 6.88
N ARG A 50 -11.60 -10.03 6.50
CA ARG A 50 -12.67 -9.34 5.75
C ARG A 50 -12.60 -9.59 4.24
N CYS A 51 -11.57 -10.27 3.76
CA CYS A 51 -11.42 -10.57 2.35
C CYS A 51 -12.28 -11.75 1.88
N PRO A 52 -12.65 -11.81 0.58
CA PRO A 52 -13.56 -12.84 0.09
C PRO A 52 -12.86 -14.16 -0.27
N ASN A 53 -11.58 -14.12 -0.67
CA ASN A 53 -10.91 -15.29 -1.25
C ASN A 53 -10.12 -16.06 -0.20
N GLU A 54 -10.52 -17.30 0.10
CA GLU A 54 -9.85 -18.13 1.10
C GLU A 54 -8.64 -18.88 0.54
N ILE A 55 -7.52 -18.79 1.23
CA ILE A 55 -6.25 -19.47 0.92
C ILE A 55 -6.35 -20.93 1.38
N LYS A 56 -6.13 -21.87 0.47
CA LYS A 56 -6.28 -23.31 0.73
C LYS A 56 -4.99 -24.04 1.08
N ASN A 57 -3.84 -23.40 0.86
CA ASN A 57 -2.53 -23.98 1.13
C ASN A 57 -1.69 -23.02 1.97
N LEU A 58 -0.93 -23.59 2.90
CA LEU A 58 0.12 -22.90 3.63
C LEU A 58 1.11 -22.28 2.64
N SER A 59 1.36 -20.98 2.78
CA SER A 59 2.18 -20.21 1.85
C SER A 59 3.07 -19.20 2.59
N TRP A 60 4.30 -19.05 2.12
CA TRP A 60 5.19 -17.97 2.54
C TRP A 60 4.96 -16.77 1.63
N ILE A 61 4.73 -15.60 2.22
CA ILE A 61 4.39 -14.39 1.49
C ILE A 61 5.35 -13.29 1.92
N GLU A 62 5.86 -12.53 0.97
CA GLU A 62 6.59 -11.30 1.28
C GLU A 62 5.58 -10.17 1.49
N GLY A 63 5.54 -9.65 2.71
CA GLY A 63 4.56 -8.65 3.10
C GLY A 63 4.90 -7.99 4.42
N ILE A 64 4.08 -7.01 4.79
CA ILE A 64 4.18 -6.30 6.07
C ILE A 64 2.93 -6.56 6.91
N ILE A 65 3.13 -7.00 8.15
CA ILE A 65 2.07 -7.13 9.14
C ILE A 65 1.80 -5.76 9.73
N LEU A 66 0.56 -5.30 9.64
CA LEU A 66 0.15 -4.00 10.15
C LEU A 66 0.02 -4.04 11.66
N ASN A 67 0.71 -3.14 12.34
CA ASN A 67 0.69 -2.98 13.79
C ASN A 67 0.42 -1.50 14.14
N GLN A 68 0.24 -1.22 15.43
CA GLN A 68 -0.02 0.14 15.90
C GLN A 68 1.12 1.11 15.58
N GLU A 69 2.37 0.65 15.58
CA GLU A 69 3.53 1.49 15.25
C GLU A 69 3.43 2.04 13.83
N ILE A 70 3.08 1.20 12.85
CA ILE A 70 2.88 1.62 11.46
C ILE A 70 1.77 2.66 11.40
N PHE A 71 0.62 2.40 12.04
CA PHE A 71 -0.50 3.35 12.02
C PHE A 71 -0.15 4.69 12.65
N HIS A 72 0.60 4.70 13.76
CA HIS A 72 1.03 5.93 14.42
C HIS A 72 2.10 6.72 13.65
N ASN A 73 2.93 6.03 12.86
CA ASN A 73 4.01 6.65 12.10
C ASN A 73 3.62 7.07 10.68
N VAL A 74 2.34 6.96 10.31
CA VAL A 74 1.80 7.47 9.04
C VAL A 74 0.98 8.72 9.29
N THR A 75 1.38 9.82 8.69
CA THR A 75 0.68 11.10 8.82
C THR A 75 -0.02 11.45 7.51
N PHE A 76 -1.35 11.50 7.52
CA PHE A 76 -2.16 12.00 6.42
C PHE A 76 -2.32 13.51 6.56
N LEU A 77 -1.69 14.26 5.66
CA LEU A 77 -1.69 15.71 5.66
C LEU A 77 -2.97 16.24 5.01
N LYS A 78 -3.40 17.43 5.44
CA LYS A 78 -4.53 18.12 4.81
C LYS A 78 -4.21 18.44 3.34
N CYS A 79 -5.07 17.99 2.45
CA CYS A 79 -4.98 18.22 1.01
C CYS A 79 -5.84 19.42 0.62
N GLU A 80 -5.24 20.43 0.00
CA GLU A 80 -5.92 21.69 -0.32
C GLU A 80 -5.70 22.16 -1.75
N ASN A 81 -4.73 21.56 -2.47
CA ASN A 81 -4.32 22.02 -3.79
C ASN A 81 -4.70 20.97 -4.83
N TYR A 82 -5.62 21.31 -5.75
CA TYR A 82 -5.96 20.41 -6.85
C TYR A 82 -4.74 20.16 -7.74
N ILE A 83 -4.56 18.91 -8.16
CA ILE A 83 -3.54 18.51 -9.12
C ILE A 83 -4.08 17.47 -10.08
N GLU A 84 -3.61 17.58 -11.33
CA GLU A 84 -3.72 16.54 -12.33
C GLU A 84 -2.34 16.32 -12.95
N GLY A 85 -1.88 15.07 -13.01
CA GLY A 85 -0.56 14.76 -13.52
C GLY A 85 -0.20 13.29 -13.41
N GLU A 86 0.88 12.90 -14.08
CA GLU A 86 1.41 11.54 -14.01
C GLU A 86 2.14 11.29 -12.70
N ILE A 87 2.00 10.07 -12.16
CA ILE A 87 2.81 9.62 -11.04
C ILE A 87 4.23 9.33 -11.48
N GLU A 88 5.17 9.93 -10.79
CA GLU A 88 6.59 9.59 -10.82
C GLU A 88 6.96 8.82 -9.54
N ILE A 89 7.56 7.64 -9.72
CA ILE A 89 8.03 6.80 -8.61
C ILE A 89 9.55 6.98 -8.54
N LEU A 90 10.04 7.55 -7.44
CA LEU A 90 11.45 7.85 -7.24
C LEU A 90 12.21 6.72 -6.56
N GLU A 91 11.52 5.83 -5.87
CA GLU A 91 12.09 4.64 -5.22
C GLU A 91 11.71 3.37 -6.02
N PRO A 92 12.63 2.83 -6.87
CA PRO A 92 12.34 1.68 -7.71
C PRO A 92 12.08 0.39 -6.93
N ALA A 93 12.58 0.27 -5.70
CA ALA A 93 12.34 -0.93 -4.88
C ALA A 93 10.88 -1.04 -4.42
N LEU A 94 10.14 0.08 -4.39
CA LEU A 94 8.75 0.16 -3.91
C LEU A 94 7.75 -0.42 -4.93
N LEU A 95 7.73 -1.75 -5.09
CA LEU A 95 6.86 -2.47 -6.04
C LEU A 95 5.37 -2.15 -5.85
N THR A 96 4.96 -1.90 -4.61
CA THR A 96 3.59 -1.50 -4.28
C THR A 96 3.20 -0.16 -4.90
N ALA A 97 4.13 0.77 -5.11
CA ALA A 97 3.89 2.04 -5.80
C ALA A 97 3.59 1.84 -7.30
N PHE A 98 4.23 0.87 -7.94
CA PHE A 98 3.95 0.55 -9.35
C PHE A 98 2.56 -0.05 -9.51
N THR A 99 2.16 -0.92 -8.58
CA THR A 99 0.78 -1.44 -8.57
C THR A 99 -0.23 -0.33 -8.31
N PHE A 100 0.04 0.56 -7.34
CA PHE A 100 -0.79 1.74 -7.10
C PHE A 100 -0.92 2.61 -8.36
N LYS A 101 0.20 2.96 -9.00
CA LYS A 101 0.21 3.75 -10.25
C LYS A 101 -0.66 3.09 -11.32
N HIS A 102 -0.54 1.77 -11.51
CA HIS A 102 -1.36 1.05 -12.46
C HIS A 102 -2.86 1.08 -12.08
N MET A 103 -3.19 0.85 -10.81
CA MET A 103 -4.57 0.79 -10.32
C MET A 103 -5.32 2.12 -10.46
N ILE A 104 -4.61 3.24 -10.39
CA ILE A 104 -5.23 4.56 -10.57
C ILE A 104 -5.21 5.06 -12.01
N GLY A 105 -4.70 4.27 -12.97
CA GLY A 105 -4.63 4.64 -14.39
C GLY A 105 -3.41 5.50 -14.76
N GLY A 106 -2.35 5.48 -13.96
CA GLY A 106 -1.07 6.15 -14.21
C GLY A 106 -1.05 7.65 -13.86
N LYS A 107 -2.22 8.29 -13.76
CA LYS A 107 -2.38 9.72 -13.49
C LYS A 107 -3.25 9.95 -12.25
N ILE A 108 -2.88 10.95 -11.47
CA ILE A 108 -3.69 11.44 -10.35
C ILE A 108 -4.65 12.50 -10.86
N LYS A 109 -5.89 12.46 -10.35
CA LYS A 109 -6.84 13.57 -10.34
C LYS A 109 -7.34 13.69 -8.90
N GLY A 110 -6.89 14.71 -8.18
CA GLY A 110 -7.17 14.82 -6.75
C GLY A 110 -6.55 16.04 -6.11
N TYR A 111 -6.41 16.02 -4.79
CA TYR A 111 -5.83 17.11 -4.03
C TYR A 111 -4.52 16.66 -3.37
N ILE A 112 -3.58 17.58 -3.29
CA ILE A 112 -2.31 17.37 -2.60
C ILE A 112 -2.07 18.38 -1.49
N SER A 113 -1.20 17.99 -0.57
CA SER A 113 -0.66 18.88 0.47
C SER A 113 0.67 19.49 0.01
N LYS A 114 0.81 20.81 0.16
CA LYS A 114 2.10 21.52 -0.03
C LYS A 114 3.00 21.46 1.20
N LEU A 115 2.51 20.89 2.30
CA LEU A 115 3.22 20.82 3.59
C LEU A 115 4.05 19.54 3.75
N ILE A 116 4.11 18.71 2.71
CA ILE A 116 4.84 17.45 2.74
C ILE A 116 6.35 17.71 2.84
N LYS A 117 6.99 17.08 3.84
CA LYS A 117 8.42 17.24 4.16
C LYS A 117 9.15 15.91 3.99
N GLY A 118 10.47 15.98 3.93
CA GLY A 118 11.35 14.81 3.88
C GLY A 118 11.71 14.36 2.48
N ILE A 119 12.24 13.14 2.37
CA ILE A 119 12.73 12.54 1.13
C ILE A 119 11.53 12.05 0.33
N PRO A 120 11.27 12.58 -0.89
CA PRO A 120 10.12 12.18 -1.69
C PRO A 120 10.32 10.77 -2.25
N LEU A 121 9.32 9.90 -2.06
CA LEU A 121 9.26 8.57 -2.68
C LEU A 121 8.45 8.58 -3.97
N ILE A 122 7.39 9.39 -3.99
CA ILE A 122 6.46 9.49 -5.10
C ILE A 122 6.09 10.96 -5.31
N LYS A 123 6.05 11.38 -6.56
CA LYS A 123 5.72 12.76 -6.97
C LYS A 123 4.66 12.81 -8.05
N VAL A 124 4.05 13.99 -8.18
CA VAL A 124 3.26 14.42 -9.34
C VAL A 124 3.63 15.86 -9.68
N ASN A 125 3.98 16.15 -10.94
CA ASN A 125 4.43 17.48 -11.39
C ASN A 125 5.50 18.10 -10.47
N ASN A 126 6.51 17.30 -10.10
CA ASN A 126 7.58 17.63 -9.17
C ASN A 126 7.15 17.98 -7.71
N GLN A 127 5.87 17.81 -7.36
CA GLN A 127 5.37 17.93 -5.99
C GLN A 127 5.37 16.55 -5.32
N PRO A 128 5.90 16.40 -4.09
CA PRO A 128 5.82 15.13 -3.37
C PRO A 128 4.37 14.80 -3.02
N ILE A 129 4.02 13.51 -3.06
CA ILE A 129 2.73 13.01 -2.60
C ILE A 129 2.87 11.94 -1.51
N ILE A 130 4.00 11.24 -1.48
CA ILE A 130 4.44 10.39 -0.38
C ILE A 130 5.92 10.65 -0.14
N SER A 131 6.30 10.84 1.11
CA SER A 131 7.69 11.07 1.52
C SER A 131 7.99 10.43 2.88
N ILE A 132 9.28 10.29 3.18
CA ILE A 132 9.77 9.84 4.48
C ILE A 132 10.46 11.00 5.18
N ASP A 133 10.10 11.25 6.43
CA ASP A 133 10.77 12.23 7.29
C ASP A 133 10.97 11.63 8.68
N ASN A 134 12.23 11.52 9.12
CA ASN A 134 12.60 10.97 10.44
C ASN A 134 11.91 9.63 10.78
N GLY A 135 11.91 8.68 9.83
CA GLY A 135 11.30 7.36 10.00
C GLY A 135 9.76 7.34 9.92
N LYS A 136 9.12 8.48 9.67
CA LYS A 136 7.67 8.60 9.48
C LYS A 136 7.32 8.74 8.01
N VAL A 137 6.15 8.22 7.63
CA VAL A 137 5.61 8.35 6.29
C VAL A 137 4.61 9.50 6.26
N ASN A 138 4.90 10.52 5.45
CA ASN A 138 3.97 11.61 5.21
C ASN A 138 3.22 11.36 3.91
N VAL A 139 1.90 11.45 3.97
CA VAL A 139 1.00 11.26 2.83
C VAL A 139 0.29 12.58 2.57
N GLY A 140 0.56 13.16 1.41
CA GLY A 140 -0.01 14.43 0.98
C GLY A 140 -0.91 14.27 -0.23
N LEU A 141 -1.66 13.16 -0.32
CA LEU A 141 -2.56 12.85 -1.43
C LEU A 141 -3.94 12.46 -0.90
N CYS A 142 -4.97 13.07 -1.48
CA CYS A 142 -6.37 12.75 -1.23
C CYS A 142 -7.11 12.60 -2.56
N PHE A 143 -7.88 11.52 -2.71
CA PHE A 143 -8.74 11.37 -3.88
C PHE A 143 -10.10 12.03 -3.64
N LEU A 144 -10.76 12.40 -4.73
CA LEU A 144 -12.14 12.89 -4.71
C LEU A 144 -13.17 11.75 -4.56
N ASP A 145 -12.74 10.51 -4.63
CA ASP A 145 -13.58 9.31 -4.61
C ASP A 145 -13.11 8.30 -3.56
N LYS A 146 -13.66 7.08 -3.60
CA LYS A 146 -13.39 6.01 -2.63
C LYS A 146 -12.00 5.36 -2.75
N ARG A 147 -11.07 5.91 -3.55
CA ARG A 147 -9.72 5.36 -3.74
C ARG A 147 -8.74 5.66 -2.60
N ASP A 148 -9.17 6.37 -1.57
CA ASP A 148 -8.37 6.63 -0.35
C ASP A 148 -7.83 5.35 0.29
N ILE A 149 -8.52 4.21 0.16
CA ILE A 149 -8.04 2.92 0.65
C ILE A 149 -6.72 2.49 -0.03
N LEU A 150 -6.55 2.78 -1.32
CA LEU A 150 -5.33 2.47 -2.07
C LEU A 150 -4.16 3.33 -1.58
N VAL A 151 -4.43 4.60 -1.25
CA VAL A 151 -3.43 5.50 -0.67
C VAL A 151 -2.97 4.99 0.68
N ARG A 152 -3.91 4.54 1.53
CA ARG A 152 -3.60 3.95 2.84
C ARG A 152 -2.77 2.68 2.72
N LEU A 153 -3.17 1.74 1.85
CA LEU A 153 -2.39 0.52 1.58
C LEU A 153 -0.96 0.87 1.17
N LEU A 154 -0.80 1.84 0.27
CA LEU A 154 0.51 2.23 -0.23
C LEU A 154 1.35 2.84 0.88
N ALA A 155 0.79 3.79 1.64
CA ALA A 155 1.47 4.45 2.74
C ALA A 155 1.97 3.46 3.80
N TYR A 156 1.14 2.49 4.18
CA TYR A 156 1.52 1.46 5.14
C TYR A 156 2.58 0.51 4.57
N SER A 157 2.50 0.17 3.29
CA SER A 157 3.50 -0.70 2.64
C SER A 157 4.91 -0.12 2.61
N VAL A 158 5.07 1.21 2.69
CA VAL A 158 6.38 1.88 2.70
C VAL A 158 7.24 1.40 3.88
N PHE A 159 6.63 1.04 5.02
CA PHE A 159 7.35 0.55 6.20
C PHE A 159 8.19 -0.71 5.96
N TYR A 160 7.79 -1.54 5.00
CA TYR A 160 8.58 -2.72 4.61
C TYR A 160 9.97 -2.34 4.10
N TYR A 161 10.09 -1.16 3.50
CA TYR A 161 11.30 -0.68 2.83
C TYR A 161 12.16 0.24 3.70
N ILE A 162 11.54 0.95 4.65
CA ILE A 162 12.25 1.91 5.50
C ILE A 162 12.65 1.33 6.85
N ASN A 163 12.03 0.24 7.28
CA ASN A 163 12.35 -0.40 8.54
C ASN A 163 12.43 -1.92 8.38
N PRO A 164 13.60 -2.45 7.96
CA PRO A 164 13.81 -3.89 7.79
C PRO A 164 13.59 -4.68 9.09
N SER A 165 13.66 -4.05 10.27
CA SER A 165 13.38 -4.71 11.54
C SER A 165 11.89 -5.02 11.77
N LEU A 166 11.00 -4.41 10.98
CA LEU A 166 9.56 -4.72 10.94
C LEU A 166 9.18 -5.70 9.82
N SER A 167 10.12 -6.05 8.95
CA SER A 167 9.97 -7.04 7.90
C SER A 167 10.38 -8.39 8.49
N ILE A 168 9.41 -9.20 8.92
CA ILE A 168 9.64 -10.60 9.32
C ILE A 168 10.30 -11.29 8.15
#